data_AF-A0A7R9YU83-F1
#
_entry.id   AF-A0A7R9YU83-F1
#
_cell.length_a   1.000
_cell.length_b   1.000
_cell.length_c   1.000
_cell.angle_alpha   90.00
_cell.angle_beta   90.00
_cell.angle_gamma   90.00
#
_symmetry.space_group_name_H-M   'P 1'
#
loop_
_entity.id
_entity.type
_entity.pdbx_description
1 polymer ?
#
loop_
_entity_poly.entity_id
_entity_poly.type
_entity_poly.pdbx_seq_one_letter_code
_entity_poly.pdbx_strand_id
1 'polypeptide(L)'
;PQKLKLEQLLPGLWRQCYDGAGSAPAPVPTPDHDADKSGAKRDAVKREQPLEDVPPPEPKRAKSADPQARKDELFKECGLIVKRMCGVKSSKWFRKPVDDAQAPNYFALVTKPMDLATAREKLSKKLYASPMEFKADMDQIWINCFVYNQPRSEPYEDGLKCQKKWEDTWAEFNIEDKWLQLQLDVGTSAPLHARADIMSQRLVKLVQRLPPLTPDASQQREMEFGEQRQLSNALSKLHAAAQYAAVLDIVSQD
;
A
#
# COMPACT_ATOMS: atom_id res chain seq x y z
N PRO A 1 -16.03 12.90 22.46
CA PRO A 1 -16.41 13.79 21.33
C PRO A 1 -15.34 13.94 20.24
N GLN A 2 -14.04 14.04 20.58
CA GLN A 2 -12.95 14.20 19.60
C GLN A 2 -12.59 12.91 18.83
N LYS A 3 -12.65 11.73 19.47
CA LYS A 3 -12.46 10.42 18.80
C LYS A 3 -13.42 10.19 17.61
N LEU A 4 -14.64 10.71 17.70
CA LEU A 4 -15.69 10.51 16.69
C LEU A 4 -15.48 11.37 15.43
N LYS A 5 -14.68 12.43 15.49
CA LYS A 5 -14.35 13.30 14.34
C LYS A 5 -13.14 12.82 13.55
N LEU A 6 -12.25 12.03 14.16
CA LEU A 6 -11.07 11.49 13.48
C LEU A 6 -11.45 10.38 12.46
N GLU A 7 -12.51 9.61 12.74
CA GLU A 7 -13.01 8.57 11.83
C GLU A 7 -13.63 9.13 10.54
N GLN A 8 -13.99 10.41 10.49
CA GLN A 8 -14.53 11.06 9.29
C GLN A 8 -13.46 11.64 8.36
N LEU A 9 -12.19 11.73 8.81
CA LEU A 9 -11.09 12.31 8.04
C LEU A 9 -10.09 11.27 7.50
N LEU A 10 -10.26 10.00 7.85
CA LEU A 10 -9.36 8.91 7.43
C LEU A 10 -10.19 7.75 6.85
N PRO A 11 -10.16 7.51 5.52
CA PRO A 11 -10.79 6.34 4.91
C PRO A 11 -10.26 5.04 5.55
N GLY A 12 -11.18 4.15 5.94
CA GLY A 12 -11.01 3.03 6.88
C GLY A 12 -10.08 1.87 6.49
N LEU A 13 -8.96 2.11 5.79
CA LEU A 13 -7.97 1.08 5.45
C LEU A 13 -7.02 0.74 6.61
N TRP A 14 -7.01 1.50 7.70
CA TRP A 14 -5.96 1.41 8.73
C TRP A 14 -6.27 0.42 9.87
N ARG A 15 -7.49 -0.10 10.01
CA ARG A 15 -7.84 -1.08 11.07
C ARG A 15 -7.17 -2.44 10.90
N GLN A 16 -6.60 -2.77 9.74
CA GLN A 16 -6.08 -4.11 9.45
C GLN A 16 -4.59 -4.33 9.78
N CYS A 17 -3.82 -3.29 10.08
CA CYS A 17 -2.36 -3.41 10.25
C CYS A 17 -1.88 -3.17 11.69
N TYR A 18 -2.77 -2.91 12.65
CA TYR A 18 -2.39 -2.26 13.92
C TYR A 18 -2.54 -3.10 15.19
N ASP A 19 -2.70 -4.42 15.06
CA ASP A 19 -2.57 -5.34 16.20
C ASP A 19 -1.25 -6.12 16.08
N GLY A 20 -0.18 -5.57 16.65
CA GLY A 20 1.04 -6.35 16.92
C GLY A 20 2.35 -5.57 16.86
N ALA A 21 3.20 -5.84 17.86
CA ALA A 21 4.61 -5.46 18.00
C ALA A 21 4.90 -4.02 18.46
N GLY A 22 4.91 -3.86 19.78
CA GLY A 22 5.79 -2.88 20.43
C GLY A 22 7.24 -3.35 20.35
N SER A 23 8.14 -2.44 20.01
CA SER A 23 9.55 -2.54 20.41
C SER A 23 10.10 -1.13 20.57
N ALA A 24 10.50 -0.80 21.79
CA ALA A 24 11.35 0.33 22.08
C ALA A 24 12.74 0.13 21.43
N PRO A 25 13.50 1.19 21.12
CA PRO A 25 14.87 1.06 20.61
C PRO A 25 15.86 0.93 21.78
N ALA A 26 16.83 0.01 21.64
CA ALA A 26 18.02 -0.10 22.48
C ALA A 26 19.29 0.33 21.70
N PRO A 27 20.39 0.70 22.38
CA PRO A 27 21.52 1.43 21.79
C PRO A 27 22.55 0.54 21.09
N VAL A 28 23.28 1.11 20.14
CA VAL A 28 24.29 0.46 19.27
C VAL A 28 25.71 0.66 19.83
N PRO A 29 26.58 -0.37 19.86
CA PRO A 29 28.03 -0.20 19.98
C PRO A 29 28.74 -0.17 18.61
N THR A 30 29.85 0.56 18.54
CA THR A 30 30.74 0.75 17.38
C THR A 30 31.65 -0.46 17.11
N PRO A 31 32.11 -0.71 15.87
CA PRO A 31 33.16 -1.69 15.61
C PRO A 31 34.53 -1.06 15.26
N ASP A 32 35.58 -1.67 15.80
CA ASP A 32 36.99 -1.47 15.46
C ASP A 32 37.40 -2.18 14.16
N HIS A 33 38.47 -1.64 13.57
CA HIS A 33 39.19 -2.09 12.38
C HIS A 33 40.06 -3.35 12.63
N ASP A 34 40.24 -4.18 11.59
CA ASP A 34 41.53 -4.76 11.11
C ASP A 34 41.22 -5.83 10.01
N ALA A 35 41.61 -5.63 8.75
CA ALA A 35 42.89 -6.01 8.09
C ALA A 35 43.15 -7.54 7.99
N ASP A 36 43.12 -8.12 6.78
CA ASP A 36 44.32 -8.55 6.01
C ASP A 36 43.98 -9.57 4.88
N LYS A 37 44.96 -9.75 3.99
CA LYS A 37 45.00 -10.14 2.57
C LYS A 37 45.05 -11.64 2.25
N SER A 38 45.01 -11.86 0.93
CA SER A 38 45.66 -12.93 0.12
C SER A 38 44.83 -14.20 -0.09
N GLY A 39 44.73 -14.83 -1.26
CA GLY A 39 45.41 -14.68 -2.55
C GLY A 39 45.92 -16.07 -2.99
N ALA A 40 45.33 -16.69 -4.02
CA ALA A 40 45.98 -17.75 -4.81
C ALA A 40 45.19 -18.10 -6.09
N LYS A 41 45.88 -18.01 -7.23
CA LYS A 41 45.50 -18.49 -8.57
C LYS A 41 45.81 -19.98 -8.71
N ARG A 42 45.05 -20.73 -9.52
CA ARG A 42 45.54 -21.92 -10.27
C ARG A 42 44.82 -22.09 -11.61
N ASP A 43 45.60 -22.59 -12.56
CA ASP A 43 45.42 -22.64 -14.02
C ASP A 43 44.59 -23.81 -14.56
N ALA A 44 44.32 -23.72 -15.87
CA ALA A 44 43.41 -24.46 -16.73
C ALA A 44 43.73 -25.94 -17.01
N VAL A 45 42.70 -26.72 -17.38
CA VAL A 45 42.78 -27.79 -18.40
C VAL A 45 41.49 -27.82 -19.23
N LYS A 46 41.65 -27.73 -20.56
CA LYS A 46 40.62 -27.83 -21.60
C LYS A 46 40.47 -29.32 -21.98
N ARG A 47 39.24 -29.86 -21.91
CA ARG A 47 38.90 -31.22 -22.37
C ARG A 47 37.71 -31.12 -23.32
N GLU A 48 37.93 -31.43 -24.59
CA GLU A 48 36.90 -31.43 -25.63
C GLU A 48 36.08 -32.73 -25.56
N GLN A 49 34.75 -32.62 -25.59
CA GLN A 49 33.81 -33.75 -25.65
C GLN A 49 32.97 -33.71 -26.96
N PRO A 50 32.58 -34.86 -27.53
CA PRO A 50 31.85 -34.95 -28.80
C PRO A 50 30.41 -34.43 -28.76
N LEU A 51 29.91 -33.99 -29.92
CA LEU A 51 28.59 -33.41 -30.15
C LEU A 51 27.45 -34.40 -29.86
N GLU A 52 26.66 -34.13 -28.81
CA GLU A 52 25.30 -34.64 -28.67
C GLU A 52 24.29 -33.59 -29.14
N ASP A 53 23.23 -34.06 -29.79
CA ASP A 53 22.14 -33.28 -30.41
C ASP A 53 21.39 -32.45 -29.35
N VAL A 54 21.60 -31.13 -29.33
CA VAL A 54 20.96 -30.21 -28.37
C VAL A 54 19.61 -29.75 -28.94
N PRO A 55 18.48 -29.91 -28.22
CA PRO A 55 17.20 -29.38 -28.66
C PRO A 55 17.26 -27.84 -28.78
N PRO A 56 16.42 -27.22 -29.63
CA PRO A 56 16.50 -25.78 -29.93
C PRO A 56 16.50 -24.94 -28.64
N PRO A 57 17.33 -23.89 -28.54
CA PRO A 57 17.40 -23.08 -27.34
C PRO A 57 16.03 -22.45 -27.10
N GLU A 58 15.41 -22.81 -25.97
CA GLU A 58 14.24 -22.09 -25.47
C GLU A 58 14.56 -20.58 -25.43
N PRO A 59 13.59 -19.71 -25.78
CA PRO A 59 13.81 -18.27 -25.77
C PRO A 59 14.30 -17.88 -24.38
N LYS A 60 15.52 -17.33 -24.31
CA LYS A 60 16.16 -16.89 -23.05
C LYS A 60 15.21 -15.95 -22.33
N ARG A 61 14.46 -16.50 -21.38
CA ARG A 61 13.61 -15.75 -20.45
C ARG A 61 14.51 -14.67 -19.85
N ALA A 62 14.21 -13.40 -20.11
CA ALA A 62 14.95 -12.29 -19.54
C ALA A 62 15.07 -12.55 -18.03
N LYS A 63 16.30 -12.61 -17.51
CA LYS A 63 16.54 -12.82 -16.07
C LYS A 63 15.81 -11.69 -15.34
N SER A 64 14.68 -12.01 -14.71
CA SER A 64 13.99 -11.07 -13.82
C SER A 64 15.02 -10.56 -12.82
N ALA A 65 15.12 -9.23 -12.67
CA ALA A 65 16.09 -8.61 -11.77
C ALA A 65 16.07 -9.28 -10.38
N ASP A 66 17.27 -9.41 -9.79
CA ASP A 66 17.47 -9.98 -8.45
C ASP A 66 16.45 -9.39 -7.44
N PRO A 67 15.73 -10.22 -6.66
CA PRO A 67 14.74 -9.74 -5.72
C PRO A 67 15.25 -8.69 -4.73
N GLN A 68 16.49 -8.82 -4.28
CA GLN A 68 17.08 -7.84 -3.37
C GLN A 68 17.34 -6.51 -4.09
N ALA A 69 17.85 -6.54 -5.32
CA ALA A 69 17.99 -5.32 -6.12
C ALA A 69 16.66 -4.59 -6.36
N ARG A 70 15.57 -5.32 -6.63
CA ARG A 70 14.21 -4.75 -6.76
C ARG A 70 13.70 -4.16 -5.45
N LYS A 71 13.96 -4.85 -4.32
CA LYS A 71 13.64 -4.33 -2.98
C LYS A 71 14.40 -3.03 -2.70
N ASP A 72 15.69 -2.98 -3.04
CA ASP A 72 16.53 -1.80 -2.87
C ASP A 72 16.05 -0.64 -3.75
N GLU A 73 15.56 -0.92 -4.97
CA GLU A 73 14.95 0.08 -5.85
C GLU A 73 13.68 0.70 -5.23
N LEU A 74 12.81 -0.11 -4.63
CA LEU A 74 11.63 0.40 -3.92
C LEU A 74 12.00 1.30 -2.74
N PHE A 75 13.06 0.99 -2.00
CA PHE A 75 13.53 1.88 -0.93
C PHE A 75 14.18 3.16 -1.46
N LYS A 76 14.84 3.13 -2.62
CA LYS A 76 15.30 4.35 -3.30
C LYS A 76 14.13 5.23 -3.68
N GLU A 77 13.06 4.64 -4.22
CA GLU A 77 11.80 5.35 -4.50
C GLU A 77 11.20 5.98 -3.22
N CYS A 78 11.15 5.25 -2.10
CA CYS A 78 10.73 5.81 -0.80
C CYS A 78 11.56 7.04 -0.41
N GLY A 79 12.89 6.98 -0.59
CA GLY A 79 13.79 8.11 -0.34
C GLY A 79 13.49 9.33 -1.23
N LEU A 80 13.12 9.11 -2.50
CA LEU A 80 12.69 10.19 -3.40
C LEU A 80 11.38 10.83 -2.92
N ILE A 81 10.45 10.05 -2.38
CA ILE A 81 9.21 10.59 -1.82
C ILE A 81 9.51 11.51 -0.63
N VAL A 82 10.38 11.08 0.32
CA VAL A 82 10.78 11.95 1.44
C VAL A 82 11.41 13.25 0.93
N LYS A 83 12.27 13.16 -0.09
CA LYS A 83 12.88 14.36 -0.72
C LYS A 83 11.81 15.30 -1.29
N ARG A 84 10.80 14.77 -1.99
CA ARG A 84 9.67 15.57 -2.52
C ARG A 84 8.89 16.25 -1.39
N MET A 85 8.60 15.52 -0.31
CA MET A 85 7.90 16.07 0.86
C MET A 85 8.68 17.19 1.55
N CYS A 86 10.00 17.05 1.71
CA CYS A 86 10.84 18.12 2.24
C CYS A 86 10.82 19.39 1.37
N GLY A 87 10.58 19.27 0.07
CA GLY A 87 10.45 20.39 -0.87
C GLY A 87 9.13 21.17 -0.77
N VAL A 88 8.10 20.60 -0.14
CA VAL A 88 6.81 21.26 0.05
C VAL A 88 6.96 22.41 1.06
N LYS A 89 6.42 23.60 0.76
CA LYS A 89 6.53 24.76 1.67
C LYS A 89 5.88 24.50 3.04
N SER A 90 4.68 23.91 3.04
CA SER A 90 3.94 23.53 4.26
C SER A 90 4.61 22.43 5.09
N SER A 91 5.66 21.77 4.59
CA SER A 91 6.32 20.71 5.38
C SER A 91 7.20 21.21 6.51
N LYS A 92 7.37 22.53 6.68
CA LYS A 92 8.31 23.16 7.62
C LYS A 92 8.24 22.60 9.05
N TRP A 93 7.05 22.27 9.54
CA TRP A 93 6.80 21.72 10.89
C TRP A 93 7.26 20.27 11.06
N PHE A 94 7.40 19.53 9.97
CA PHE A 94 7.59 18.07 9.98
C PHE A 94 8.99 17.65 9.50
N ARG A 95 9.87 18.62 9.19
CA ARG A 95 11.20 18.36 8.62
C ARG A 95 12.21 17.83 9.64
N LYS A 96 11.95 18.00 10.94
CA LYS A 96 12.82 17.62 12.05
C LYS A 96 11.96 17.11 13.22
N PRO A 97 12.54 16.37 14.18
CA PRO A 97 11.84 16.01 15.40
C PRO A 97 11.27 17.23 16.12
N VAL A 98 10.10 17.07 16.73
CA VAL A 98 9.46 18.14 17.53
C VAL A 98 10.28 18.39 18.79
N ASP A 99 10.52 19.67 19.07
CA ASP A 99 11.17 20.16 20.28
C ASP A 99 10.10 20.50 21.33
N ASP A 100 10.21 19.92 22.53
CA ASP A 100 9.23 20.11 23.61
C ASP A 100 9.13 21.58 24.05
N ALA A 101 10.22 22.35 23.91
CA ALA A 101 10.21 23.78 24.20
C ALA A 101 9.33 24.58 23.22
N GLN A 102 9.17 24.09 21.99
CA GLN A 102 8.38 24.72 20.93
C GLN A 102 6.95 24.18 20.87
N ALA A 103 6.74 22.98 21.39
CA ALA A 103 5.44 22.31 21.45
C ALA A 103 5.18 21.83 22.88
N PRO A 104 4.66 22.71 23.77
CA PRO A 104 4.40 22.35 25.16
C PRO A 104 3.53 21.10 25.29
N ASN A 105 3.95 20.18 26.15
CA ASN A 105 3.26 18.90 26.44
C ASN A 105 3.09 17.99 25.22
N TYR A 106 3.91 18.12 24.18
CA TYR A 106 3.78 17.31 22.96
C TYR A 106 3.88 15.81 23.26
N PHE A 107 4.92 15.40 23.99
CA PHE A 107 5.17 13.99 24.30
C PHE A 107 4.21 13.40 25.35
N ALA A 108 3.41 14.23 26.02
CA ALA A 108 2.31 13.75 26.86
C ALA A 108 1.09 13.30 26.04
N LEU A 109 0.90 13.86 24.83
CA LEU A 109 -0.23 13.57 23.96
C LEU A 109 0.15 12.64 22.80
N VAL A 110 1.37 12.79 22.26
CA VAL A 110 1.88 12.04 21.12
C VAL A 110 2.81 10.94 21.60
N THR A 111 2.35 9.69 21.48
CA THR A 111 3.05 8.50 22.00
C THR A 111 4.05 7.90 21.03
N LYS A 112 3.93 8.19 19.72
CA LYS A 112 4.83 7.72 18.67
C LYS A 112 5.32 8.90 17.84
N PRO A 113 6.28 9.70 18.33
CA PRO A 113 6.85 10.81 17.57
C PRO A 113 7.46 10.32 16.25
N MET A 114 7.26 11.10 15.18
CA MET A 114 7.84 10.82 13.87
C MET A 114 7.96 12.12 13.07
N ASP A 115 8.96 12.18 12.20
CA ASP A 115 9.25 13.31 11.33
C ASP A 115 10.02 12.86 10.06
N LEU A 116 10.13 13.75 9.08
CA LEU A 116 10.74 13.44 7.78
C LEU A 116 12.25 13.17 7.87
N ALA A 117 12.98 13.79 8.80
CA ALA A 117 14.39 13.52 8.98
C ALA A 117 14.62 12.13 9.60
N THR A 118 13.82 11.76 10.60
CA THR A 118 13.84 10.42 11.19
C THR A 118 13.47 9.34 10.16
N ALA A 119 12.40 9.53 9.38
CA ALA A 119 12.02 8.58 8.32
C ALA A 119 13.13 8.41 7.27
N ARG A 120 13.77 9.52 6.86
CA ARG A 120 14.94 9.49 5.96
C ARG A 120 16.12 8.74 6.57
N GLU A 121 16.39 8.96 7.85
CA GLU A 121 17.47 8.29 8.57
C GLU A 121 17.22 6.78 8.65
N LYS A 122 16.00 6.36 9.00
CA LYS A 122 15.59 4.95 9.02
C LYS A 122 15.76 4.28 7.64
N LEU A 123 15.44 4.97 6.54
CA LEU A 123 15.72 4.48 5.19
C LEU A 123 17.22 4.30 4.96
N SER A 124 18.04 5.31 5.30
CA SER A 124 19.50 5.26 5.07
C SER A 124 20.19 4.13 5.86
N LYS A 125 19.69 3.86 7.07
CA LYS A 125 20.17 2.80 7.95
C LYS A 125 19.53 1.43 7.65
N LYS A 126 18.70 1.34 6.60
CA LYS A 126 17.95 0.13 6.21
C LYS A 126 17.13 -0.49 7.37
N LEU A 127 16.53 0.36 8.20
CA LEU A 127 15.76 -0.06 9.39
C LEU A 127 14.32 -0.46 9.08
N TYR A 128 13.85 -0.27 7.84
CA TYR A 128 12.54 -0.74 7.40
C TYR A 128 12.67 -2.11 6.77
N ALA A 129 11.91 -3.09 7.27
CA ALA A 129 11.87 -4.42 6.67
C ALA A 129 11.05 -4.44 5.38
N SER A 130 10.07 -3.53 5.27
CA SER A 130 9.21 -3.37 4.10
C SER A 130 8.90 -1.89 3.79
N PRO A 131 8.57 -1.53 2.53
CA PRO A 131 8.06 -0.20 2.20
C PRO A 131 6.76 0.18 2.92
N MET A 132 5.99 -0.81 3.40
CA MET A 132 4.76 -0.57 4.17
C MET A 132 5.05 -0.01 5.56
N GLU A 133 6.16 -0.41 6.20
CA GLU A 133 6.59 0.19 7.47
C GLU A 133 7.02 1.65 7.28
N PHE A 134 7.68 1.96 6.17
CA PHE A 134 7.98 3.35 5.80
C PHE A 134 6.70 4.16 5.61
N LYS A 135 5.71 3.60 4.89
CA LYS A 135 4.40 4.25 4.70
C LYS A 135 3.74 4.55 6.05
N ALA A 136 3.75 3.59 6.98
CA ALA A 136 3.15 3.74 8.30
C ALA A 136 3.79 4.87 9.11
N ASP A 137 5.12 5.00 9.08
CA ASP A 137 5.82 6.12 9.73
C ASP A 137 5.46 7.47 9.09
N MET A 138 5.37 7.52 7.76
CA MET A 138 4.97 8.74 7.06
C MET A 138 3.54 9.15 7.42
N ASP A 139 2.61 8.20 7.51
CA ASP A 139 1.24 8.44 7.96
C ASP A 139 1.20 8.90 9.43
N GLN A 140 2.09 8.37 10.29
CA GLN A 140 2.19 8.74 11.70
C GLN A 140 2.51 10.23 11.90
N ILE A 141 3.27 10.86 11.00
CA ILE A 141 3.57 12.30 11.04
C ILE A 141 2.26 13.12 11.03
N TRP A 142 1.34 12.80 10.12
CA TRP A 142 0.08 13.52 9.95
C TRP A 142 -0.88 13.21 11.11
N ILE A 143 -0.94 11.95 11.54
CA ILE A 143 -1.73 11.53 12.71
C ILE A 143 -1.31 12.35 13.94
N ASN A 144 0.00 12.42 14.20
CA ASN A 144 0.54 13.21 15.32
C ASN A 144 0.18 14.69 15.20
N CYS A 145 0.23 15.23 13.98
CA CYS A 145 -0.16 16.61 13.71
C CYS A 145 -1.60 16.87 14.15
N PHE A 146 -2.54 16.01 13.76
CA PHE A 146 -3.97 16.22 14.04
C PHE A 146 -4.38 15.85 15.47
N VAL A 147 -3.59 15.02 16.15
CA VAL A 147 -3.76 14.74 17.59
C VAL A 147 -3.35 15.96 18.42
N TYR A 148 -2.22 16.59 18.09
CA TYR A 148 -1.67 17.67 18.90
C TYR A 148 -2.27 19.04 18.56
N ASN A 149 -2.40 19.35 17.26
CA ASN A 149 -2.75 20.70 16.81
C ASN A 149 -4.26 20.90 16.74
N GLN A 150 -4.72 22.10 17.13
CA GLN A 150 -6.13 22.45 17.00
C GLN A 150 -6.54 22.62 15.53
N PRO A 151 -7.75 22.20 15.14
CA PRO A 151 -8.28 22.46 13.80
C PRO A 151 -8.22 23.95 13.45
N ARG A 152 -7.85 24.26 12.19
CA ARG A 152 -7.64 25.62 11.65
C ARG A 152 -6.41 26.37 12.15
N SER A 153 -5.60 25.79 13.03
CA SER A 153 -4.27 26.34 13.30
C SER A 153 -3.38 26.19 12.06
N GLU A 154 -2.39 27.08 11.89
CA GLU A 154 -1.44 27.00 10.78
C GLU A 154 -0.77 25.62 10.62
N PRO A 155 -0.21 24.98 11.69
CA PRO A 155 0.38 23.65 11.57
C PRO A 155 -0.65 22.57 11.19
N TYR A 156 -1.90 22.69 11.64
CA TYR A 156 -2.97 21.75 11.25
C TYR A 156 -3.30 21.86 9.75
N GLU A 157 -3.49 23.10 9.25
CA GLU A 157 -3.79 23.35 7.83
C GLU A 157 -2.61 22.96 6.92
N ASP A 158 -1.38 23.21 7.37
CA ASP A 158 -0.18 22.73 6.67
C ASP A 158 -0.08 21.19 6.70
N GLY A 159 -0.49 20.55 7.80
CA GLY A 159 -0.61 19.10 7.92
C GLY A 159 -1.57 18.51 6.88
N LEU A 160 -2.75 19.10 6.68
CA LEU A 160 -3.71 18.66 5.65
C LEU A 160 -3.12 18.74 4.24
N LYS A 161 -2.45 19.85 3.90
CA LYS A 161 -1.79 20.02 2.59
C LYS A 161 -0.69 18.99 2.38
N CYS A 162 0.10 18.73 3.42
CA CYS A 162 1.17 17.74 3.37
C CYS A 162 0.64 16.31 3.27
N GLN A 163 -0.39 15.94 4.04
CA GLN A 163 -1.04 14.64 3.94
C GLN A 163 -1.56 14.39 2.52
N LYS A 164 -2.29 15.34 1.95
CA LYS A 164 -2.79 15.23 0.57
C LYS A 164 -1.64 15.03 -0.42
N LYS A 165 -0.60 15.85 -0.33
CA LYS A 165 0.57 15.73 -1.22
C LYS A 165 1.28 14.39 -1.05
N TRP A 166 1.34 13.88 0.17
CA TRP A 166 1.90 12.56 0.48
C TRP A 166 1.09 11.45 -0.17
N GLU A 167 -0.23 11.43 0.01
CA GLU A 167 -1.14 10.44 -0.58
C GLU A 167 -1.04 10.43 -2.12
N ASP A 168 -1.09 11.60 -2.75
CA ASP A 168 -0.92 11.76 -4.21
C ASP A 168 0.43 11.21 -4.67
N THR A 169 1.51 11.52 -3.93
CA THR A 169 2.87 11.09 -4.30
C THR A 169 3.04 9.58 -4.07
N TRP A 170 2.50 9.02 -2.99
CA TRP A 170 2.58 7.59 -2.71
C TRP A 170 1.86 6.78 -3.79
N ALA A 171 0.67 7.23 -4.21
CA ALA A 171 -0.09 6.64 -5.30
C ALA A 171 0.66 6.72 -6.65
N GLU A 172 1.28 7.87 -6.97
CA GLU A 172 2.07 8.08 -8.19
C GLU A 172 3.21 7.07 -8.34
N PHE A 173 3.96 6.80 -7.27
CA PHE A 173 5.07 5.84 -7.31
C PHE A 173 4.59 4.38 -7.36
N ASN A 174 3.34 4.13 -6.98
CA ASN A 174 2.72 2.81 -6.97
C ASN A 174 3.53 1.72 -6.24
N ILE A 175 4.13 2.09 -5.09
CA ILE A 175 5.06 1.23 -4.34
C ILE A 175 4.35 -0.01 -3.81
N GLU A 176 3.09 0.10 -3.39
CA GLU A 176 2.33 -1.04 -2.85
C GLU A 176 2.14 -2.16 -3.87
N ASP A 177 1.74 -1.82 -5.11
CA ASP A 177 1.53 -2.83 -6.15
C ASP A 177 2.87 -3.43 -6.59
N LYS A 178 3.92 -2.60 -6.72
CA LYS A 178 5.28 -3.08 -7.04
C LYS A 178 5.82 -4.01 -5.94
N TRP A 179 5.58 -3.68 -4.68
CA TRP A 179 5.97 -4.49 -3.53
C TRP A 179 5.22 -5.82 -3.51
N LEU A 180 3.89 -5.80 -3.73
CA LEU A 180 3.07 -6.99 -3.83
C LEU A 180 3.53 -7.90 -4.98
N GLN A 181 3.84 -7.33 -6.14
CA GLN A 181 4.36 -8.08 -7.27
C GLN A 181 5.73 -8.71 -6.96
N LEU A 182 6.61 -7.99 -6.28
CA LEU A 182 7.90 -8.54 -5.84
C LEU A 182 7.70 -9.74 -4.89
N GLN A 183 6.77 -9.65 -3.94
CA GLN A 183 6.45 -10.77 -3.03
C GLN A 183 5.93 -11.99 -3.79
N LEU A 184 5.07 -11.78 -4.80
CA LEU A 184 4.57 -12.85 -5.67
C LEU A 184 5.67 -13.53 -6.48
N ASP A 185 6.59 -12.74 -7.03
CA ASP A 185 7.68 -13.25 -7.86
C ASP A 185 8.69 -14.06 -7.02
N VAL A 186 9.02 -13.58 -5.82
CA VAL A 186 9.87 -14.30 -4.84
C VAL A 186 9.17 -15.56 -4.31
N GLY A 187 7.84 -15.53 -4.23
CA GLY A 187 6.99 -16.65 -3.81
C GLY A 187 7.01 -17.88 -4.72
N THR A 188 7.84 -17.91 -5.77
CA THR A 188 8.06 -19.12 -6.60
C THR A 188 8.80 -20.26 -5.90
N SER A 189 9.23 -20.08 -4.64
CA SER A 189 9.71 -21.13 -3.72
C SER A 189 8.82 -21.37 -2.49
N ALA A 190 7.75 -20.58 -2.30
CA ALA A 190 6.88 -20.69 -1.13
C ALA A 190 5.83 -21.81 -1.28
N PRO A 191 5.35 -22.41 -0.17
CA PRO A 191 4.26 -23.38 -0.20
C PRO A 191 3.01 -22.81 -0.89
N LEU A 192 2.25 -23.68 -1.56
CA LEU A 192 1.08 -23.31 -2.36
C LEU A 192 0.06 -22.43 -1.61
N HIS A 193 -0.15 -22.70 -0.31
CA HIS A 193 -1.10 -21.95 0.52
C HIS A 193 -0.72 -20.46 0.64
N ALA A 194 0.54 -20.15 0.94
CA ALA A 194 1.01 -18.76 1.02
C ALA A 194 0.87 -18.03 -0.33
N ARG A 195 1.09 -18.74 -1.44
CA ARG A 195 0.89 -18.18 -2.79
C ARG A 195 -0.60 -17.92 -3.07
N ALA A 196 -1.48 -18.82 -2.64
CA ALA A 196 -2.93 -18.66 -2.75
C ALA A 196 -3.45 -17.48 -1.91
N ASP A 197 -2.91 -17.28 -0.70
CA ASP A 197 -3.28 -16.16 0.17
C ASP A 197 -2.89 -14.81 -0.45
N ILE A 198 -1.68 -14.70 -1.01
CA ILE A 198 -1.25 -13.47 -1.68
C ILE A 198 -2.12 -13.18 -2.91
N MET A 199 -2.47 -14.20 -3.70
CA MET A 199 -3.38 -14.03 -4.84
C MET A 199 -4.80 -13.64 -4.41
N SER A 200 -5.31 -14.23 -3.33
CA SER A 200 -6.62 -13.90 -2.75
C SER A 200 -6.68 -12.44 -2.29
N GLN A 201 -5.66 -11.98 -1.56
CA GLN A 201 -5.55 -10.57 -1.14
C GLN A 201 -5.50 -9.61 -2.33
N ARG A 202 -4.83 -9.98 -3.42
CA ARG A 202 -4.80 -9.18 -4.65
C ARG A 202 -6.18 -9.08 -5.30
N LEU A 203 -6.91 -10.19 -5.39
CA LEU A 203 -8.28 -10.18 -5.92
C LEU A 203 -9.19 -9.26 -5.10
N VAL A 204 -9.11 -9.32 -3.78
CA VAL A 204 -9.87 -8.42 -2.89
C VAL A 204 -9.52 -6.96 -3.16
N LYS A 205 -8.23 -6.61 -3.26
CA LYS A 205 -7.82 -5.22 -3.56
C LYS A 205 -8.28 -4.75 -4.94
N LEU A 206 -8.22 -5.61 -5.96
CA LEU A 206 -8.71 -5.27 -7.30
C LEU A 206 -10.23 -5.04 -7.30
N VAL A 207 -10.98 -5.89 -6.61
CA VAL A 207 -12.43 -5.74 -6.45
C VAL A 207 -12.79 -4.45 -5.73
N GLN A 208 -12.03 -4.05 -4.70
CA GLN A 208 -12.23 -2.79 -3.98
C GLN A 208 -11.94 -1.53 -4.82
N ARG A 209 -11.12 -1.65 -5.87
CA ARG A 209 -10.82 -0.54 -6.80
C ARG A 209 -11.82 -0.45 -7.96
N LEU A 210 -12.65 -1.47 -8.18
CA LEU A 210 -13.70 -1.38 -9.19
C LEU A 210 -14.73 -0.35 -8.74
N PRO A 211 -15.19 0.54 -9.63
CA PRO A 211 -16.33 1.38 -9.31
C PRO A 211 -17.52 0.47 -8.96
N PRO A 212 -18.34 0.85 -7.96
CA PRO A 212 -19.55 0.09 -7.67
C PRO A 212 -20.39 -0.02 -8.94
N LEU A 213 -20.82 -1.24 -9.28
CA LEU A 213 -21.76 -1.50 -10.38
C LEU A 213 -23.18 -1.01 -10.06
N THR A 214 -23.32 -0.04 -9.16
CA THR A 214 -24.59 0.65 -8.96
C THR A 214 -24.81 1.53 -10.17
N PRO A 215 -25.95 1.41 -10.88
CA PRO A 215 -26.36 2.44 -11.80
C PRO A 215 -26.30 3.78 -11.08
N ASP A 216 -25.71 4.78 -11.74
CA ASP A 216 -25.65 6.15 -11.25
C ASP A 216 -27.03 6.54 -10.68
N ALA A 217 -27.09 6.92 -9.40
CA ALA A 217 -28.34 7.30 -8.76
C ALA A 217 -29.01 8.50 -9.45
N SER A 218 -28.25 9.28 -10.23
CA SER A 218 -28.80 10.35 -11.07
C SER A 218 -29.47 9.86 -12.37
N GLN A 219 -29.37 8.56 -12.68
CA GLN A 219 -30.05 7.90 -13.80
C GLN A 219 -31.21 6.99 -13.37
N GLN A 220 -31.59 6.97 -12.07
CA GLN A 220 -32.81 6.32 -11.63
C GLN A 220 -34.04 7.13 -12.08
N ARG A 221 -34.32 7.07 -13.39
CA ARG A 221 -35.59 7.54 -13.94
C ARG A 221 -36.65 6.48 -13.59
N GLU A 222 -37.73 6.91 -12.93
CA GLU A 222 -38.92 6.07 -12.80
C GLU A 222 -39.43 5.73 -14.20
N MET A 223 -39.60 4.43 -14.46
CA MET A 223 -40.08 3.92 -15.72
C MET A 223 -41.54 4.38 -15.90
N GLU A 224 -41.84 5.07 -17.01
CA GLU A 224 -43.21 5.56 -17.21
C GLU A 224 -44.20 4.39 -17.38
N PHE A 225 -45.47 4.60 -17.05
CA PHE A 225 -46.50 3.56 -17.08
C PHE A 225 -46.56 2.80 -18.43
N GLY A 226 -46.27 3.49 -19.54
CA GLY A 226 -46.16 2.88 -20.86
C GLY A 226 -44.99 1.90 -20.99
N GLU A 227 -43.83 2.25 -20.45
CA GLU A 227 -42.63 1.41 -20.42
C GLU A 227 -42.82 0.23 -19.47
N GLN A 228 -43.42 0.45 -18.29
CA GLN A 228 -43.81 -0.63 -17.38
C GLN A 228 -44.78 -1.62 -18.04
N ARG A 229 -45.76 -1.14 -18.79
CA ARG A 229 -46.71 -2.00 -19.53
C ARG A 229 -46.02 -2.76 -20.67
N GLN A 230 -45.08 -2.16 -21.37
CA GLN A 230 -44.29 -2.84 -22.40
C GLN A 230 -43.40 -3.92 -21.79
N LEU A 231 -42.75 -3.62 -20.67
CA LEU A 231 -41.92 -4.57 -19.94
C LEU A 231 -42.76 -5.74 -19.40
N SER A 232 -43.92 -5.45 -18.80
CA SER A 232 -44.88 -6.46 -18.34
C SER A 232 -45.37 -7.36 -19.49
N ASN A 233 -45.68 -6.79 -20.65
CA ASN A 233 -46.05 -7.57 -21.84
C ASN A 233 -44.89 -8.42 -22.36
N ALA A 234 -43.65 -7.91 -22.36
CA ALA A 234 -42.47 -8.65 -22.76
C ALA A 234 -42.18 -9.81 -21.78
N LEU A 235 -42.33 -9.57 -20.48
CA LEU A 235 -42.20 -10.58 -19.42
C LEU A 235 -43.29 -11.64 -19.51
N SER A 236 -44.55 -11.27 -19.80
CA SER A 236 -45.63 -12.24 -20.05
C SER A 236 -45.38 -13.12 -21.27
N LYS A 237 -44.78 -12.57 -22.33
CA LYS A 237 -44.38 -13.35 -23.51
C LYS A 237 -43.24 -14.33 -23.19
N LEU A 238 -42.34 -13.96 -22.29
CA LEU A 238 -41.31 -14.87 -21.76
C LEU A 238 -41.92 -15.95 -20.84
N HIS A 239 -42.94 -15.61 -20.05
CA HIS A 239 -43.64 -16.52 -19.13
C HIS A 239 -44.55 -17.55 -19.81
N ALA A 240 -44.95 -17.36 -21.07
CA ALA A 240 -45.68 -18.39 -21.83
C ALA A 240 -44.81 -19.63 -22.11
N ALA A 241 -43.49 -19.53 -22.00
CA ALA A 241 -42.55 -20.64 -22.23
C ALA A 241 -42.19 -21.44 -20.96
N ALA A 242 -42.53 -20.98 -19.75
CA ALA A 242 -42.28 -21.74 -18.52
C ALA A 242 -43.23 -21.33 -17.40
N GLN A 243 -44.07 -22.27 -16.99
CA GLN A 243 -45.02 -22.16 -15.89
C GLN A 243 -44.29 -21.89 -14.56
N TYR A 244 -44.63 -20.78 -13.89
CA TYR A 244 -44.44 -20.62 -12.44
C TYR A 244 -45.68 -19.96 -11.84
N ALA A 245 -46.75 -20.76 -11.71
CA ALA A 245 -47.96 -20.37 -10.96
C ALA A 245 -47.68 -20.06 -9.47
N ALA A 246 -46.48 -20.37 -8.95
CA ALA A 246 -46.11 -20.15 -7.56
C ALA A 246 -45.60 -18.73 -7.24
N VAL A 247 -45.28 -17.89 -8.22
CA VAL A 247 -44.76 -16.52 -7.96
C VAL A 247 -45.88 -15.49 -7.77
N LEU A 248 -47.07 -15.72 -8.36
CA LEU A 248 -48.21 -14.81 -8.24
C LEU A 248 -48.91 -14.85 -6.87
N ASP A 249 -48.68 -15.89 -6.06
CA ASP A 249 -49.25 -15.98 -4.71
C ASP A 249 -48.49 -15.11 -3.69
N ILE A 250 -47.21 -14.83 -3.95
CA ILE A 250 -46.37 -14.00 -3.06
C ILE A 250 -46.62 -12.50 -3.28
N VAL A 251 -46.93 -12.09 -4.52
CA VAL A 251 -47.19 -10.66 -4.85
C VAL A 251 -48.63 -10.24 -4.54
N SER A 252 -49.53 -11.18 -4.20
CA SER A 252 -50.92 -10.86 -3.87
C SER A 252 -51.18 -10.73 -2.36
N GLN A 253 -50.16 -10.81 -1.51
CA GLN A 253 -50.28 -10.72 -0.05
C GLN A 253 -49.59 -9.52 0.61
N ASP A 254 -49.07 -8.54 -0.14
CA ASP A 254 -48.64 -7.24 0.41
C ASP A 254 -49.00 -6.08 -0.54
#